data_AF-A0A1F6Y760-F1
#
_entry.id   AF-A0A1F6Y760-F1
#
_cell.length_a   1.000
_cell.length_b   1.000
_cell.length_c   1.000
_cell.angle_alpha   90.00
_cell.angle_beta   90.00
_cell.angle_gamma   90.00
#
_symmetry.space_group_name_H-M   'P 1'
#
loop_
_entity.id
_entity.type
_entity.pdbx_description
1 polymer ?
#
loop_
_entity_poly.entity_id
_entity_poly.type
_entity_poly.pdbx_seq_one_letter_code
_entity_poly.pdbx_strand_id
1 'polypeptide(L)'
;MDLFSTKVAHADFDSFLTNINSMIVNPLIKFIFAVTVVYFLYGVFEFLSNQENEEKKTSGKNHMLWGIIGITIMMGVWFFLNLIISTFNIEGINPEQGTVVLPTYNPPSR
;
A
#
# COMPACT_ATOMS: atom_id res chain seq x y z
N MET A 1 -29.53 -24.29 -32.10
CA MET A 1 -29.44 -22.83 -32.29
C MET A 1 -29.34 -22.22 -30.91
N ASP A 2 -28.15 -21.81 -30.52
CA ASP A 2 -27.85 -21.30 -29.19
C ASP A 2 -28.15 -19.78 -29.14
N LEU A 3 -29.44 -19.46 -29.15
CA LEU A 3 -29.99 -18.10 -29.25
C LEU A 3 -29.87 -17.29 -27.94
N PHE A 4 -29.32 -17.89 -26.87
CA PHE A 4 -29.14 -17.28 -25.56
C PHE A 4 -27.69 -17.27 -25.07
N SER A 5 -26.74 -17.74 -25.89
CA SER A 5 -25.32 -17.52 -25.63
C SER A 5 -24.95 -16.10 -26.04
N THR A 6 -25.48 -15.10 -25.34
CA THR A 6 -24.78 -13.82 -25.25
C THR A 6 -23.40 -14.13 -24.69
N LYS A 7 -22.37 -14.07 -25.55
CA LYS A 7 -21.01 -13.77 -25.12
C LYS A 7 -21.07 -12.37 -24.51
N VAL A 8 -21.59 -12.27 -23.30
CA VAL A 8 -21.37 -11.08 -22.49
C VAL A 8 -19.88 -11.13 -22.24
N ALA A 9 -19.13 -10.27 -22.93
CA ALA A 9 -17.80 -9.90 -22.49
C ALA A 9 -18.02 -9.19 -21.15
N HIS A 10 -18.15 -9.97 -20.07
CA HIS A 10 -18.07 -9.45 -18.73
C HIS A 10 -16.64 -8.96 -18.59
N ALA A 11 -16.43 -7.66 -18.83
CA ALA A 11 -15.40 -6.95 -18.10
C ALA A 11 -15.85 -7.04 -16.64
N ASP A 12 -15.41 -8.12 -16.00
CA ASP A 12 -15.71 -8.42 -14.63
C ASP A 12 -15.21 -7.24 -13.78
N PHE A 13 -16.06 -6.74 -12.88
CA PHE A 13 -15.74 -5.56 -12.08
C PHE A 13 -14.47 -5.81 -11.25
N ASP A 14 -14.28 -7.05 -10.79
CA ASP A 14 -13.10 -7.47 -10.05
C ASP A 14 -11.84 -7.44 -10.94
N SER A 15 -11.99 -7.82 -12.21
CA SER A 15 -10.92 -7.69 -13.21
C SER A 15 -10.58 -6.22 -13.49
N PHE A 16 -11.57 -5.33 -13.57
CA PHE A 16 -11.32 -3.89 -13.70
C PHE A 16 -10.56 -3.34 -12.49
N LEU A 17 -11.03 -3.61 -11.27
CA LEU A 17 -10.37 -3.17 -10.05
C LEU A 17 -8.94 -3.71 -9.93
N THR A 18 -8.72 -4.98 -10.27
CA THR A 18 -7.39 -5.60 -10.24
C THR A 18 -6.42 -4.92 -11.21
N ASN A 19 -6.91 -4.57 -12.41
CA ASN A 19 -6.10 -3.83 -13.39
C ASN A 19 -5.78 -2.41 -12.91
N ILE A 20 -6.76 -1.67 -12.37
CA ILE A 20 -6.50 -0.34 -11.80
C ILE A 20 -5.49 -0.40 -10.66
N ASN A 21 -5.65 -1.37 -9.75
CA ASN A 21 -4.74 -1.52 -8.62
C ASN A 21 -3.30 -1.85 -9.09
N SER A 22 -3.15 -2.82 -9.99
CA SER A 22 -1.84 -3.27 -10.45
C SER A 22 -1.13 -2.28 -11.38
N MET A 23 -1.87 -1.57 -12.24
CA MET A 23 -1.28 -0.68 -13.25
C MET A 23 -1.16 0.77 -12.81
N ILE A 24 -1.99 1.23 -11.86
CA ILE A 24 -2.05 2.64 -11.47
C ILE A 24 -1.69 2.80 -10.00
N VAL A 25 -2.45 2.16 -9.10
CA VAL A 25 -2.31 2.41 -7.65
C VAL A 25 -0.98 1.92 -7.11
N ASN A 26 -0.61 0.66 -7.37
CA ASN A 26 0.65 0.09 -6.88
C ASN A 26 1.89 0.82 -7.42
N PRO A 27 2.00 1.13 -8.72
CA PRO A 27 3.09 1.96 -9.23
C PRO A 27 3.11 3.37 -8.63
N LEU A 28 1.96 4.00 -8.46
CA LEU A 28 1.86 5.33 -7.86
C LEU A 28 2.35 5.34 -6.40
N ILE A 29 1.95 4.36 -5.59
CA ILE A 29 2.42 4.24 -4.20
C ILE A 29 3.94 4.09 -4.17
N LYS A 30 4.51 3.22 -5.02
CA LYS A 30 5.98 3.04 -5.12
C LYS A 30 6.67 4.34 -5.55
N PHE A 31 6.09 5.07 -6.49
CA PHE A 31 6.61 6.34 -6.95
C PHE A 31 6.59 7.40 -5.85
N ILE A 32 5.47 7.57 -5.15
CA ILE A 32 5.36 8.52 -4.04
C ILE A 32 6.34 8.14 -2.94
N PHE A 33 6.48 6.86 -2.58
CA PHE A 33 7.47 6.41 -1.61
C PHE A 33 8.90 6.83 -2.00
N ALA A 34 9.29 6.62 -3.27
CA ALA A 34 10.58 7.06 -3.76
C ALA A 34 10.78 8.58 -3.63
N VAL A 35 9.75 9.37 -3.99
CA VAL A 35 9.79 10.84 -3.83
C VAL A 35 9.88 11.23 -2.36
N THR A 36 9.13 10.59 -1.47
CA THR A 36 9.17 10.84 -0.03
C THR A 36 10.56 10.57 0.54
N VAL A 37 11.21 9.47 0.14
CA VAL A 37 12.58 9.17 0.57
C VAL A 37 13.57 10.22 0.07
N VAL A 38 13.45 10.65 -1.19
CA VAL A 38 14.31 11.72 -1.74
C VAL A 38 14.10 13.03 -0.96
N TYR A 39 12.85 13.40 -0.67
CA TYR A 39 12.52 14.60 0.10
C TYR A 39 13.07 14.53 1.54
N PHE A 40 12.97 13.37 2.18
CA PHE A 40 13.59 13.13 3.48
C PHE A 40 15.11 13.33 3.43
N LEU A 41 15.79 12.72 2.45
CA LEU A 41 17.23 12.86 2.26
C LEU A 41 17.65 14.30 1.95
N TYR A 42 16.84 15.04 1.20
CA TYR A 42 17.04 16.47 0.98
C TYR A 42 17.00 17.25 2.31
N GLY A 43 16.03 16.95 3.18
CA GLY A 43 15.97 17.53 4.52
C GLY A 43 17.20 17.22 5.37
N VAL A 44 17.71 15.97 5.31
CA VAL A 44 18.95 15.56 5.97
C VAL A 44 20.13 16.39 5.45
N PHE A 45 20.26 16.50 4.13
CA PHE A 45 21.34 17.25 3.50
C PHE A 45 21.29 18.75 3.88
N GLU A 46 20.11 19.36 3.86
CA GLU A 46 19.90 20.76 4.23
C GLU A 46 20.24 20.99 5.71
N PHE A 47 19.82 20.08 6.59
CA PHE A 47 20.13 20.12 8.02
C PHE A 47 21.62 20.02 8.31
N LEU A 48 22.33 19.11 7.62
CA LEU A 48 23.76 18.89 7.82
C LEU A 48 24.63 20.01 7.22
N SER A 49 24.24 20.58 6.09
CA SER A 49 25.04 21.58 5.36
C SER A 49 24.90 23.00 5.92
N ASN A 50 23.82 23.30 6.66
CA ASN A 50 23.51 24.64 7.13
C ASN A 50 23.55 24.76 8.67
N GLN A 51 24.53 24.16 9.34
CA GLN A 51 24.57 24.10 10.80
C GLN A 51 24.66 25.47 11.49
N GLU A 52 25.28 26.45 10.82
CA GLU A 52 25.48 27.82 11.32
C GLU A 52 24.29 28.75 11.02
N ASN A 53 23.37 28.33 10.15
CA ASN A 53 22.17 29.10 9.80
C ASN A 53 20.94 28.44 10.44
N GLU A 54 20.45 29.03 11.53
CA GLU A 54 19.34 28.46 12.31
C GLU A 54 18.05 28.29 11.49
N GLU A 55 17.77 29.19 10.55
CA GLU A 55 16.58 29.14 9.71
C GLU A 55 16.61 27.94 8.77
N LYS A 56 17.70 27.78 8.02
CA LYS A 56 17.87 26.63 7.11
C LYS A 56 17.98 25.31 7.87
N LYS A 57 18.57 25.33 9.06
CA LYS A 57 18.60 24.17 9.96
C LYS A 57 17.18 23.77 10.39
N THR A 58 16.30 24.73 10.71
CA THR A 58 14.91 24.45 11.06
C THR A 58 14.13 23.92 9.86
N SER A 59 14.36 24.48 8.67
CA SER A 59 13.80 24.00 7.40
C SER A 59 14.15 22.53 7.14
N GLY A 60 15.43 22.17 7.21
CA GLY A 60 15.88 20.79 7.05
C GLY A 60 15.25 19.83 8.06
N LYS A 61 15.10 20.24 9.33
CA LYS A 61 14.37 19.45 10.34
C LYS A 61 12.91 19.21 9.96
N ASN A 62 12.23 20.24 9.47
CA ASN A 62 10.84 20.12 9.05
C ASN A 62 10.71 19.18 7.86
N HIS A 63 11.60 19.27 6.87
CA HIS A 63 11.64 18.36 5.72
C HIS A 63 11.85 16.91 6.16
N MET A 64 12.78 16.66 7.10
CA MET A 64 12.95 15.32 7.69
C MET A 64 11.68 14.83 8.40
N LEU A 65 11.05 15.69 9.21
CA LEU A 65 9.85 15.32 9.97
C LEU A 65 8.69 14.94 9.03
N TRP A 66 8.42 15.75 8.01
CA TRP A 66 7.40 15.45 7.00
C TRP A 66 7.71 14.16 6.23
N GLY A 67 8.98 13.92 5.90
CA GLY A 67 9.42 12.67 5.29
C GLY A 67 9.15 11.45 6.19
N ILE A 68 9.48 11.54 7.48
CA ILE A 68 9.25 10.47 8.47
C ILE A 68 7.76 10.19 8.63
N ILE A 69 6.92 11.23 8.72
CA ILE A 69 5.47 11.08 8.82
C ILE A 69 4.94 10.34 7.58
N GLY A 70 5.37 10.74 6.38
CA GLY A 70 4.97 10.08 5.14
C GLY A 70 5.33 8.59 5.11
N ILE A 71 6.58 8.25 5.45
CA ILE A 71 7.05 6.86 5.50
C ILE A 71 6.29 6.07 6.57
N THR A 72 6.05 6.67 7.73
CA THR A 72 5.33 6.04 8.84
C THR A 72 3.91 5.68 8.46
N ILE A 73 3.19 6.55 7.74
CA ILE A 73 1.83 6.26 7.26
C ILE A 73 1.84 5.07 6.30
N MET A 74 2.79 5.03 5.36
CA MET A 74 2.90 3.93 4.38
C MET A 74 3.20 2.58 5.05
N MET A 75 4.10 2.55 6.02
CA MET A 75 4.38 1.33 6.82
C MET A 75 3.23 1.01 7.78
N GLY A 76 2.54 2.04 8.27
CA GLY A 76 1.44 1.94 9.21
C GLY A 76 0.31 1.07 8.68
N VAL A 77 -0.03 1.16 7.40
CA VAL A 77 -1.06 0.32 6.78
C VAL A 77 -0.74 -1.16 6.97
N TRP A 78 0.47 -1.60 6.63
CA TRP A 78 0.90 -2.99 6.80
C TRP A 78 0.96 -3.41 8.26
N PHE A 79 1.45 -2.52 9.13
CA PHE A 79 1.47 -2.75 10.56
C PHE A 79 0.07 -3.01 11.12
N PHE A 80 -0.91 -2.15 10.79
CA PHE A 80 -2.28 -2.30 11.26
C PHE A 80 -3.00 -3.50 10.66
N LEU A 81 -2.80 -3.79 9.37
CA LEU A 81 -3.35 -5.00 8.74
C LEU A 81 -2.86 -6.26 9.46
N ASN A 82 -1.55 -6.37 9.69
CA ASN A 82 -0.96 -7.52 10.37
C ASN A 82 -1.40 -7.60 11.84
N LEU A 83 -1.52 -6.46 12.52
CA LEU A 83 -2.02 -6.40 13.89
C LEU A 83 -3.44 -6.98 13.98
N ILE A 84 -4.34 -6.57 13.07
CA ILE A 84 -5.72 -7.05 13.05
C ILE A 84 -5.77 -8.55 12.73
N ILE A 85 -5.09 -9.00 11.67
CA ILE A 85 -5.05 -10.41 11.26
C ILE A 85 -4.54 -11.30 12.40
N SER A 86 -3.45 -10.87 13.06
CA SER A 86 -2.87 -11.59 14.19
C SER A 86 -3.77 -11.56 15.43
N THR A 87 -4.47 -10.45 15.69
CA THR A 87 -5.32 -10.32 16.87
C THR A 87 -6.55 -11.24 16.79
N PHE A 88 -7.11 -11.40 15.60
CA PHE A 88 -8.29 -12.25 15.37
C PHE A 88 -7.95 -13.67 14.88
N ASN A 89 -6.66 -14.01 14.77
CA ASN A 89 -6.18 -15.30 14.25
C ASN A 89 -6.82 -15.69 12.92
N ILE A 90 -6.84 -14.75 11.97
CA ILE A 90 -7.47 -14.95 10.66
C ILE A 90 -6.48 -15.66 9.74
N GLU A 91 -6.88 -16.79 9.17
CA GLU A 91 -6.07 -17.58 8.24
C GLU A 91 -6.55 -17.41 6.79
N GLY A 92 -5.65 -17.65 5.84
CA GLY A 92 -6.00 -17.74 4.43
C GLY A 92 -6.18 -16.41 3.70
N ILE A 93 -5.82 -15.27 4.29
CA ILE A 93 -5.91 -13.96 3.61
C ILE A 93 -4.50 -13.46 3.27
N ASN A 94 -4.31 -13.02 2.02
CA ASN A 94 -3.11 -12.29 1.60
C ASN A 94 -3.51 -10.87 1.14
N PRO A 95 -3.37 -9.86 2.01
CA PRO A 95 -3.75 -8.48 1.70
C PRO A 95 -2.87 -7.81 0.64
N GLU A 96 -1.63 -8.28 0.42
CA GLU A 96 -0.76 -7.78 -0.66
C GLU A 96 -1.29 -8.17 -2.04
N GLN A 97 -1.81 -9.39 -2.15
CA GLN A 97 -2.30 -9.95 -3.40
C GLN A 97 -3.82 -9.83 -3.56
N GLY A 98 -4.53 -9.38 -2.51
CA GLY A 98 -5.98 -9.31 -2.50
C GLY A 98 -6.66 -10.68 -2.59
N THR A 99 -5.97 -11.76 -2.19
CA THR A 99 -6.48 -13.13 -2.33
C THR A 99 -6.99 -13.69 -1.00
N VAL A 100 -8.05 -14.48 -1.07
CA VAL A 100 -8.60 -15.24 0.06
C VAL A 100 -8.65 -16.72 -0.29
N VAL A 101 -7.97 -17.54 0.50
CA VAL A 101 -7.94 -19.01 0.44
C VAL A 101 -8.64 -19.54 1.69
N LEU A 102 -9.88 -19.96 1.54
CA LEU A 102 -10.66 -20.49 2.66
C LEU A 102 -10.29 -21.95 2.93
N PRO A 103 -10.27 -22.40 4.20
CA PRO A 103 -10.20 -23.82 4.52
C PRO A 103 -11.35 -24.59 3.85
N THR A 104 -11.08 -25.81 3.38
CA THR A 104 -12.12 -26.64 2.75
C THR A 104 -13.17 -27.06 3.78
N TYR A 105 -14.43 -26.74 3.52
CA TYR A 105 -15.55 -27.26 4.32
C TYR A 105 -15.83 -28.72 3.94
N ASN A 106 -15.59 -29.66 4.86
CA ASN A 106 -15.99 -31.06 4.71
C ASN A 106 -17.31 -31.30 5.46
N PRO A 107 -18.47 -31.35 4.78
CA PRO A 107 -19.75 -31.57 5.44
C PRO A 107 -19.82 -32.98 6.05
N PRO A 108 -20.51 -33.16 7.19
CA PRO A 108 -20.76 -34.48 7.74
C PRO A 108 -21.59 -35.34 6.77
N SER A 109 -21.12 -36.55 6.46
CA SER A 109 -21.90 -37.54 5.73
C SER A 109 -23.08 -37.98 6.61
N ARG A 110 -24.31 -37.65 6.18
CA ARG A 110 -25.53 -38.13 6.83
C ARG A 110 -25.68 -39.64 6.70
#